data_AF-A0AAD4LKW5-F1
#
_entry.id   AF-A0AAD4LKW5-F1
#
_cell.length_a   1.000
_cell.length_b   1.000
_cell.length_c   1.000
_cell.angle_alpha   90.00
_cell.angle_beta   90.00
_cell.angle_gamma   90.00
#
_symmetry.space_group_name_H-M   'P 1'
#
loop_
_entity.id
_entity.type
_entity.pdbx_description
1 polymer ?
#
loop_
_entity_poly.entity_id
_entity_poly.type
_entity_poly.pdbx_seq_one_letter_code
_entity_poly.pdbx_strand_id
1 'polypeptide(L)'
;MATTKRNDDSAPIFAKDLGLVYKPPSSSSRRFIWHCRMLFESTFALSMLEGWEKILVVTLMSVFWGLVITGIYRYLPYHLEFLYRRAVYYLLGTEQASAHDVGATVLSIKASRHIFTAEL
;
A
#
# COMPACT_ATOMS: atom_id res chain seq x y z
N MET A 1 13.44 32.80 -17.35
CA MET A 1 13.17 31.35 -17.27
C MET A 1 14.34 30.70 -16.53
N ALA A 2 14.27 30.66 -15.20
CA ALA A 2 15.40 30.23 -14.36
C ALA A 2 15.20 28.76 -13.95
N THR A 3 16.10 27.90 -14.42
CA THR A 3 16.18 26.49 -14.02
C THR A 3 16.81 26.40 -12.63
N THR A 4 16.03 25.96 -11.63
CA THR A 4 16.52 25.73 -10.27
C THR A 4 17.49 24.53 -10.26
N LYS A 5 18.78 24.82 -10.21
CA LYS A 5 19.86 23.85 -10.00
C LYS A 5 19.78 23.44 -8.53
N ARG A 6 19.25 22.24 -8.28
CA ARG A 6 19.19 21.60 -6.95
C ARG A 6 20.61 21.56 -6.37
N ASN A 7 20.77 22.15 -5.19
CA ASN A 7 22.04 22.27 -4.47
C ASN A 7 22.36 20.95 -3.77
N ASP A 8 23.38 20.25 -4.25
CA ASP A 8 23.78 18.91 -3.80
C ASP A 8 24.77 18.97 -2.60
N ASP A 9 25.12 20.18 -2.15
CA ASP A 9 26.18 20.43 -1.16
C ASP A 9 25.67 20.47 0.29
N SER A 10 24.36 20.47 0.51
CA SER A 10 23.72 20.61 1.84
C SER A 10 23.79 19.34 2.71
N ALA A 11 24.49 18.29 2.30
CA ALA A 11 24.67 17.12 3.14
C ALA A 11 25.43 17.53 4.43
N PRO A 12 24.90 17.25 5.63
CA PRO A 12 25.52 17.66 6.88
C PRO A 12 26.96 17.15 6.93
N ILE A 13 27.90 18.02 7.30
CA ILE A 13 29.35 17.78 7.28
C ILE A 13 29.70 16.48 8.03
N PHE A 14 29.00 16.21 9.13
CA PHE A 14 29.08 14.98 9.90
C PHE A 14 28.78 13.70 9.12
N ALA A 15 27.84 13.71 8.16
CA ALA A 15 27.50 12.52 7.37
C ALA A 15 28.59 12.16 6.35
N LYS A 16 29.35 13.15 5.86
CA LYS A 16 30.52 12.92 5.00
C LYS A 16 31.70 12.37 5.81
N ASP A 17 31.90 12.87 7.03
CA ASP A 17 33.01 12.49 7.92
C ASP A 17 32.88 11.05 8.46
N LEU A 18 31.66 10.60 8.77
CA LEU A 18 31.38 9.21 9.20
C LEU A 18 31.53 8.15 8.08
N GLY A 19 31.93 8.52 6.86
CA GLY A 19 32.09 7.57 5.74
C GLY A 19 30.78 6.91 5.29
N LEU A 20 29.63 7.38 5.78
CA LEU A 20 28.30 6.87 5.41
C LEU A 20 27.90 7.43 4.04
N VAL A 21 28.55 6.92 2.98
CA VAL A 21 28.15 7.14 1.58
C VAL A 21 26.88 6.31 1.28
N TYR A 22 25.86 6.43 2.12
CA TYR A 22 24.57 5.82 1.84
C TYR A 22 23.81 6.73 0.88
N LYS A 23 23.97 6.50 -0.43
CA LYS A 23 23.24 7.23 -1.48
C LYS A 23 21.86 6.58 -1.69
N PRO A 24 20.75 7.17 -1.20
CA PRO A 24 19.43 6.62 -1.48
C PRO A 24 19.17 6.70 -2.98
N PRO A 25 18.69 5.62 -3.63
CA PRO A 25 18.37 5.62 -5.04
C PRO A 25 17.32 6.70 -5.36
N SER A 26 17.44 7.36 -6.51
CA SER A 26 16.68 8.58 -6.82
C SER A 26 15.19 8.36 -7.09
N SER A 27 14.74 7.12 -7.32
CA SER A 27 13.33 6.82 -7.62
C SER A 27 12.56 6.32 -6.38
N SER A 28 11.35 6.83 -6.18
CA SER A 28 10.51 6.54 -4.99
C SER A 28 10.27 5.04 -4.75
N SER A 29 10.04 4.25 -5.80
CA SER A 29 9.86 2.79 -5.69
C SER A 29 11.11 2.05 -5.23
N ARG A 30 12.29 2.48 -5.71
CA ARG A 30 13.58 1.88 -5.30
C ARG A 30 13.93 2.24 -3.86
N ARG A 31 13.49 3.40 -3.36
CA ARG A 31 13.63 3.76 -1.95
C ARG A 31 12.81 2.83 -1.06
N PHE A 32 11.58 2.54 -1.46
CA PHE A 32 10.72 1.65 -0.67
C PHE A 32 11.28 0.23 -0.58
N ILE A 33 11.70 -0.34 -1.71
CA ILE A 33 12.37 -1.65 -1.76
C ILE A 33 13.65 -1.63 -0.93
N TRP A 34 14.41 -0.53 -0.99
CA TRP A 34 15.62 -0.38 -0.20
C TRP A 34 15.34 -0.35 1.31
N HIS A 35 14.33 0.40 1.76
CA HIS A 35 13.91 0.42 3.16
C HIS A 35 13.41 -0.94 3.62
N CYS A 36 12.57 -1.62 2.83
CA CYS A 36 12.14 -2.98 3.13
C CYS A 36 13.32 -3.94 3.25
N ARG A 37 14.33 -3.82 2.37
CA ARG A 37 15.53 -4.65 2.42
C ARG A 37 16.39 -4.37 3.66
N MET A 38 16.58 -3.10 4.02
CA MET A 38 17.30 -2.75 5.26
C MET A 38 16.56 -3.20 6.51
N LEU A 39 15.24 -3.05 6.54
CA LEU A 39 14.43 -3.51 7.67
C LEU A 39 14.54 -5.03 7.83
N PHE A 40 14.53 -5.78 6.72
CA PHE A 40 14.72 -7.23 6.72
C PHE A 40 16.11 -7.66 7.21
N GLU A 41 17.15 -6.90 6.89
CA GLU A 41 18.52 -7.17 7.34
C GLU A 41 18.74 -6.81 8.83
N SER A 42 17.97 -5.84 9.35
CA SER A 42 18.13 -5.28 10.69
C SER A 42 17.38 -5.99 11.82
N THR A 43 16.41 -6.88 11.54
CA THR A 43 15.71 -7.65 12.57
C THR A 43 16.58 -8.82 13.04
N PHE A 44 17.61 -8.46 13.81
CA PHE A 44 18.55 -9.20 14.67
C PHE A 44 18.72 -10.72 14.51
N ALA A 45 17.63 -11.50 14.43
CA ALA A 45 17.68 -12.93 14.15
C ALA A 45 18.24 -13.23 12.75
N LEU A 46 17.80 -12.53 11.69
CA LEU A 46 18.21 -12.82 10.31
C LEU A 46 19.70 -12.59 10.01
N SER A 47 20.39 -11.81 10.84
CA SER A 47 21.84 -11.57 10.72
C SER A 47 22.70 -12.64 11.43
N MET A 48 22.11 -13.38 12.36
CA MET A 48 22.77 -14.46 13.12
C MET A 48 22.49 -15.84 12.53
N LEU A 49 21.48 -15.95 11.67
CA LEU A 49 21.10 -17.17 10.97
C LEU A 49 22.14 -17.53 9.88
N GLU A 50 22.47 -18.82 9.77
CA GLU A 50 23.26 -19.32 8.65
C GLU A 50 22.58 -19.01 7.31
N GLY A 51 23.38 -18.88 6.24
CA GLY A 51 22.89 -18.49 4.91
C GLY A 51 21.76 -19.38 4.38
N TRP A 52 21.75 -20.67 4.75
CA TRP A 52 20.69 -21.61 4.38
C TRP A 52 19.40 -21.41 5.18
N GLU A 53 19.49 -21.13 6.48
CA GLU A 53 18.32 -20.90 7.34
C GLU A 53 17.59 -19.61 6.94
N LYS A 54 18.34 -18.58 6.53
CA LYS A 54 17.79 -17.33 5.98
C LYS A 54 16.89 -17.59 4.77
N ILE A 55 17.25 -18.53 3.90
CA ILE A 55 16.47 -18.86 2.70
C ILE A 55 15.13 -19.52 3.08
N LEU A 56 15.12 -20.40 4.09
CA LEU A 56 13.90 -21.01 4.60
C LEU A 56 12.96 -19.97 5.23
N VAL A 57 13.49 -19.06 6.05
CA VAL A 57 12.70 -18.01 6.70
C VAL A 57 12.09 -17.05 5.67
N VAL A 58 12.87 -16.60 4.68
CA VAL A 58 12.36 -15.76 3.58
C VAL A 58 11.24 -16.45 2.83
N THR A 59 11.39 -17.74 2.53
CA THR A 59 10.41 -18.52 1.79
C THR A 59 9.12 -18.67 2.58
N LEU A 60 9.20 -19.05 3.87
CA LEU A 60 8.03 -19.16 4.74
C LEU A 60 7.30 -17.83 4.90
N MET A 61 8.05 -16.75 5.11
CA MET A 61 7.49 -15.40 5.22
C MET A 61 6.79 -14.98 3.93
N SER A 62 7.37 -15.30 2.77
CA SER A 62 6.76 -15.03 1.46
C SER A 62 5.45 -15.81 1.28
N VAL A 63 5.41 -17.08 1.68
CA VAL A 63 4.18 -17.90 1.62
C VAL A 63 3.12 -17.33 2.55
N PHE A 64 3.49 -16.96 3.78
CA PHE A 64 2.57 -16.35 4.74
C PHE A 64 1.99 -15.03 4.21
N TRP A 65 2.83 -14.13 3.68
CA TRP A 65 2.36 -12.90 3.06
C TRP A 65 1.47 -13.16 1.84
N GLY A 66 1.82 -14.13 0.99
CA GLY A 66 0.98 -14.54 -0.13
C GLY A 66 -0.40 -15.03 0.33
N LEU A 67 -0.45 -15.80 1.42
CA LEU A 67 -1.69 -16.29 2.01
C LEU A 67 -2.52 -15.15 2.61
N VAL A 68 -1.90 -14.21 3.32
CA VAL A 68 -2.56 -13.02 3.87
C VAL A 68 -3.14 -12.17 2.75
N ILE A 69 -2.37 -11.89 1.70
CA ILE A 69 -2.82 -11.11 0.54
C ILE A 69 -3.99 -11.82 -0.14
N THR A 70 -3.87 -13.12 -0.41
CA THR A 70 -4.95 -13.92 -1.02
C THR A 70 -6.19 -13.95 -0.15
N GLY A 71 -6.01 -14.09 1.17
CA GLY A 71 -7.05 -14.01 2.18
C GLY A 71 -7.75 -12.66 2.12
N ILE A 72 -7.03 -11.54 2.15
CA ILE A 72 -7.61 -10.21 2.02
C ILE A 72 -8.39 -10.08 0.71
N TYR A 73 -7.80 -10.44 -0.43
CA TYR A 73 -8.49 -10.29 -1.73
C TYR A 73 -9.75 -11.14 -1.85
N ARG A 74 -9.79 -12.34 -1.29
CA ARG A 74 -10.97 -13.23 -1.37
C ARG A 74 -11.98 -13.02 -0.25
N TYR A 75 -11.50 -12.79 0.96
CA TYR A 75 -12.31 -12.73 2.18
C TYR A 75 -12.87 -11.32 2.42
N LEU A 76 -12.08 -10.28 2.17
CA LEU A 76 -12.49 -8.90 2.43
C LEU A 76 -13.74 -8.46 1.63
N PRO A 77 -13.85 -8.70 0.30
CA PRO A 77 -15.06 -8.27 -0.43
C PRO A 77 -16.32 -9.01 0.04
N TYR A 78 -16.20 -10.30 0.37
CA TYR A 78 -17.32 -11.10 0.88
C TYR A 78 -17.79 -10.60 2.26
N HIS A 79 -16.86 -10.24 3.14
CA HIS A 79 -17.20 -9.73 4.47
C HIS A 79 -17.63 -8.26 4.49
N LEU A 80 -17.16 -7.45 3.55
CA LEU A 80 -17.55 -6.04 3.44
C LEU A 80 -19.04 -5.88 3.13
N GLU A 81 -19.63 -6.75 2.30
CA GLU A 81 -21.06 -6.68 2.01
C GLU A 81 -21.91 -6.91 3.27
N PHE A 82 -21.52 -7.89 4.08
CA PHE A 82 -22.20 -8.18 5.35
C PHE A 82 -22.04 -7.02 6.35
N LEU A 83 -20.83 -6.49 6.48
CA LEU A 83 -20.54 -5.39 7.40
C LEU A 83 -21.23 -4.11 6.96
N TYR A 84 -21.32 -3.87 5.65
CA TYR A 84 -22.00 -2.73 5.06
C TYR A 84 -23.50 -2.75 5.37
N ARG A 85 -24.18 -3.89 5.16
CA ARG A 85 -25.62 -4.03 5.49
C ARG A 85 -25.89 -3.74 6.97
N ARG A 86 -25.03 -4.22 7.87
CA ARG A 86 -25.12 -3.94 9.31
C ARG A 86 -24.82 -2.48 9.64
N ALA A 87 -23.76 -1.91 9.08
CA ALA A 87 -23.41 -0.50 9.30
C ALA A 87 -24.55 0.42 8.85
N VAL A 88 -25.14 0.18 7.68
CA VAL A 88 -26.29 0.91 7.16
C VAL A 88 -27.51 0.78 8.06
N TYR A 89 -27.78 -0.41 8.61
CA TYR A 89 -28.86 -0.61 9.57
C TYR A 89 -28.67 0.26 10.82
N TYR A 90 -27.45 0.31 11.37
CA TYR A 90 -27.16 1.12 12.55
C TYR A 90 -27.13 2.63 12.26
N LEU A 91 -26.77 3.04 11.04
CA LEU A 91 -26.65 4.45 10.67
C LEU A 91 -27.99 5.08 10.22
N LEU A 92 -28.80 4.34 9.45
CA LEU A 92 -30.06 4.84 8.89
C LEU A 92 -31.31 4.32 9.62
N GLY A 93 -31.16 3.35 10.52
CA GLY A 93 -32.24 2.85 11.36
C GLY A 93 -33.41 2.18 10.64
N THR A 94 -33.32 1.96 9.32
CA THR A 94 -34.40 1.35 8.51
C THR A 94 -33.84 0.36 7.49
N GLU A 95 -34.50 -0.79 7.36
CA GLU A 95 -33.99 -1.98 6.65
C GLU A 95 -34.21 -1.94 5.12
N GLN A 96 -34.99 -0.96 4.61
CA GLN A 96 -35.58 -1.04 3.25
C GLN A 96 -35.27 0.17 2.35
N ALA A 97 -34.89 1.33 2.89
CA ALA A 97 -34.69 2.53 2.08
C ALA A 97 -33.37 2.54 1.30
N SER A 98 -32.30 1.97 1.87
CA SER A 98 -30.94 2.20 1.37
C SER A 98 -30.53 1.34 0.17
N ALA A 99 -31.10 0.15 -0.02
CA ALA A 99 -30.71 -0.72 -1.15
C ALA A 99 -31.23 -0.19 -2.50
N HIS A 100 -32.44 0.37 -2.52
CA HIS A 100 -33.02 1.02 -3.70
C HIS A 100 -32.36 2.38 -3.97
N ASP A 101 -32.05 3.15 -2.90
CA ASP A 101 -31.54 4.52 -3.04
C ASP A 101 -30.03 4.59 -3.34
N VAL A 102 -29.22 3.69 -2.76
CA VAL A 102 -27.78 3.55 -3.11
C VAL A 102 -27.62 2.95 -4.50
N GLY A 103 -28.45 1.97 -4.88
CA GLY A 103 -28.51 1.47 -6.26
C GLY A 103 -28.83 2.59 -7.25
N ALA A 104 -29.82 3.44 -6.93
CA ALA A 104 -30.19 4.59 -7.75
C ALA A 104 -29.08 5.65 -7.83
N THR A 105 -28.37 5.96 -6.72
CA THR A 105 -27.25 6.92 -6.74
C THR A 105 -26.04 6.38 -7.50
N VAL A 106 -25.67 5.10 -7.33
CA VAL A 106 -24.54 4.50 -8.06
C VAL A 106 -24.84 4.36 -9.55
N LEU A 107 -26.09 4.03 -9.91
CA LEU A 107 -26.55 4.04 -11.30
C LEU A 107 -26.59 5.46 -11.88
N SER A 108 -27.00 6.46 -11.11
CA SER A 108 -26.99 7.88 -11.51
C SER A 108 -25.56 8.39 -11.74
N ILE A 109 -24.62 8.05 -10.86
CA ILE A 109 -23.19 8.39 -11.01
C ILE A 109 -22.60 7.68 -12.24
N LYS A 110 -22.94 6.41 -12.47
CA LYS A 110 -22.44 5.65 -13.62
C LYS A 110 -23.05 6.12 -14.94
N ALA A 111 -24.34 6.47 -14.97
CA ALA A 111 -25.02 7.05 -16.12
C ALA A 111 -24.47 8.44 -16.47
N SER A 112 -24.26 9.29 -15.47
CA SER A 112 -23.64 10.62 -15.64
C SER A 112 -22.24 10.53 -16.24
N ARG A 113 -21.45 9.54 -15.83
CA ARG A 113 -20.11 9.29 -16.38
C ARG A 113 -20.12 8.90 -17.87
N HIS A 114 -21.14 8.18 -18.34
CA HIS A 114 -21.24 7.74 -19.73
C HIS A 114 -21.74 8.86 -20.66
N ILE A 115 -22.59 9.76 -20.18
CA ILE A 115 -23.04 10.93 -20.95
C ILE A 115 -21.86 11.88 -21.21
N PHE A 116 -21.00 12.10 -20.21
CA PHE A 116 -19.83 12.97 -20.36
C PHE A 116 -18.79 12.46 -21.37
N THR A 117 -18.74 11.16 -21.64
CA THR A 117 -17.81 10.56 -22.62
C THR A 117 -18.37 10.48 -24.04
N ALA A 118 -19.67 10.73 -24.25
CA ALA A 118 -20.31 10.68 -25.57
C ALA A 118 -20.40 12.05 -26.27
N GLU A 119 -20.17 13.13 -25.53
CA GLU A 119 -20.20 14.54 -26.00
C GLU A 119 -18.80 15.11 -26.31
N LEU A 120 -17.79 14.25 -26.46
CA LEU A 120 -16.40 14.55 -26.88
C LEU A 120 -16.04 13.75 -28.12
#